data_AF-A0AAD9WPG2-F1
#
_entry.id   AF-A0AAD9WPG2-F1
#
_cell.length_a   1.000
_cell.length_b   1.000
_cell.length_c   1.000
_cell.angle_alpha   90.00
_cell.angle_beta   90.00
_cell.angle_gamma   90.00
#
_symmetry.space_group_name_H-M   'P 1'
#
loop_
_entity.id
_entity.type
_entity.pdbx_description
1 polymer ?
#
loop_
_entity_poly.entity_id
_entity_poly.type
_entity_poly.pdbx_seq_one_letter_code
_entity_poly.pdbx_strand_id
1 'polypeptide(L)'
;MGKKNTNSITKNEEGGKSKAIWNDDLVAIYCEICVKEAAKGNMPVTHFDKIGWVNVVKVFKEITGRDYDKKQLKNKCDSLKTDWKLWSSLLHKETGIG
;
A
#
# COMPACT_ATOMS: atom_id res chain seq x y z
N MET A 1 9.64 26.53 1.21
CA MET A 1 8.26 26.04 1.02
C MET A 1 8.11 24.72 1.76
N GLY A 2 7.83 24.78 3.06
CA GLY A 2 7.64 23.59 3.90
C GLY A 2 6.16 23.37 4.14
N LYS A 3 5.61 22.26 3.65
CA LYS A 3 4.29 21.79 4.08
C LYS A 3 4.49 20.88 5.28
N LYS A 4 4.43 21.46 6.47
CA LYS A 4 4.10 20.75 7.71
C LYS A 4 2.58 20.60 7.72
N ASN A 5 2.04 19.40 7.97
CA ASN A 5 0.64 19.27 8.37
C ASN A 5 0.47 18.17 9.42
N THR A 6 0.55 18.64 10.67
CA THR A 6 -0.25 18.31 11.86
C THR A 6 -1.09 17.03 11.93
N ASN A 7 -0.92 16.36 13.07
CA ASN A 7 -1.72 15.29 13.68
C ASN A 7 -3.25 15.43 13.50
N SER A 8 -3.90 14.29 13.27
CA SER A 8 -5.26 14.04 13.74
C SER A 8 -5.36 12.67 14.39
N ILE A 9 -5.26 12.68 15.73
CA ILE A 9 -5.66 11.58 16.59
C ILE A 9 -7.19 11.51 16.51
N THR A 10 -7.71 10.45 15.90
CA THR A 10 -9.11 10.04 16.09
C THR A 10 -9.10 8.62 16.66
N LYS A 11 -9.18 8.54 17.99
CA LYS A 11 -9.65 7.34 18.68
C LYS A 11 -11.15 7.26 18.42
N ASN A 12 -11.61 6.22 17.73
CA ASN A 12 -13.00 5.79 17.78
C ASN A 12 -13.02 4.30 18.09
N GLU A 13 -13.37 4.00 19.33
CA GLU A 13 -13.82 2.69 19.79
C GLU A 13 -15.29 2.53 19.41
N GLU A 14 -15.55 1.74 18.38
CA GLU A 14 -16.83 1.04 18.18
C GLU A 14 -16.46 -0.32 17.59
N GLY A 15 -17.18 -1.39 17.97
CA GLY A 15 -16.87 -2.80 17.69
C GLY A 15 -16.89 -3.25 16.22
N GLY A 16 -16.38 -2.44 15.29
CA GLY A 16 -16.04 -2.77 13.91
C GLY A 16 -14.57 -2.43 13.66
N LYS A 17 -13.87 -3.34 12.98
CA LYS A 17 -12.43 -3.24 12.66
C LYS A 17 -12.02 -1.80 12.28
N SER A 18 -11.07 -1.24 13.02
CA SER A 18 -10.58 0.13 12.85
C SER A 18 -10.15 0.39 11.40
N LYS A 19 -10.53 1.56 10.87
CA LYS A 19 -10.11 2.01 9.52
C LYS A 19 -8.58 1.94 9.42
N ALA A 20 -8.06 1.40 8.31
CA ALA A 20 -6.62 1.33 8.08
C ALA A 20 -6.06 2.75 7.89
N ILE A 21 -5.08 3.11 8.71
CA ILE A 21 -4.38 4.40 8.67
C ILE A 21 -3.07 4.18 7.93
N TRP A 22 -2.90 4.84 6.78
CA TRP A 22 -1.70 4.69 5.96
C TRP A 22 -0.83 5.94 6.07
N ASN A 23 0.32 5.79 6.72
CA ASN A 23 1.39 6.80 6.72
C ASN A 23 2.39 6.47 5.61
N ASP A 24 3.18 7.45 5.19
CA ASP A 24 4.18 7.26 4.12
C ASP A 24 5.16 6.12 4.45
N ASP A 25 5.58 6.01 5.72
CA ASP A 25 6.42 4.90 6.18
C ASP A 25 5.74 3.53 6.02
N LEU A 26 4.44 3.44 6.36
CA LEU A 26 3.66 2.20 6.22
C LEU A 26 3.48 1.83 4.75
N VAL A 27 3.31 2.83 3.89
CA VAL A 27 3.23 2.63 2.44
C VAL A 27 4.57 2.15 1.88
N ALA A 28 5.69 2.74 2.32
CA ALA A 28 7.02 2.32 1.91
C ALA A 28 7.31 0.87 2.32
N ILE A 29 7.05 0.51 3.59
CA ILE A 29 7.17 -0.86 4.09
C ILE A 29 6.29 -1.82 3.30
N TYR A 30 5.04 -1.44 3.03
CA TYR A 30 4.14 -2.27 2.23
C TYR A 30 4.67 -2.52 0.83
N CYS A 31 5.15 -1.47 0.14
CA CYS A 31 5.75 -1.59 -1.18
C CYS A 31 6.99 -2.48 -1.17
N GLU A 32 7.86 -2.35 -0.17
CA GLU A 32 9.05 -3.18 -0.04
C GLU A 32 8.70 -4.67 0.15
N ILE A 33 7.71 -4.97 1.00
CA ILE A 33 7.21 -6.33 1.18
C ILE A 33 6.62 -6.86 -0.14
N CYS A 34 5.85 -6.03 -0.86
CA CYS A 34 5.28 -6.39 -2.16
C CYS A 34 6.37 -6.75 -3.18
N VAL A 35 7.44 -5.97 -3.26
CA VAL A 35 8.58 -6.21 -4.16
C VAL A 35 9.31 -7.49 -3.77
N LYS A 36 9.58 -7.69 -2.47
CA LYS A 36 10.22 -8.92 -1.96
C LYS A 36 9.40 -10.16 -2.28
N GLU A 37 8.08 -10.09 -2.14
CA GLU A 37 7.20 -11.23 -2.40
C GLU A 37 7.00 -11.49 -3.90
N ALA A 38 7.00 -10.44 -4.72
CA ALA A 38 7.02 -10.56 -6.18
C ALA A 38 8.32 -11.22 -6.68
N ALA A 39 9.47 -10.83 -6.12
CA ALA A 39 10.77 -11.42 -6.47
C ALA A 39 10.87 -12.92 -6.12
N LYS A 40 10.13 -13.39 -5.12
CA LYS A 40 10.02 -14.82 -4.77
C LYS A 40 9.15 -15.65 -5.73
N GLY A 41 8.54 -15.03 -6.73
CA GLY A 41 7.67 -15.72 -7.69
C GLY A 41 6.25 -15.97 -7.18
N ASN A 42 5.87 -15.43 -6.02
CA ASN A 42 4.51 -15.56 -5.47
C ASN A 42 3.48 -14.63 -6.13
N MET A 43 3.87 -14.04 -7.27
CA MET A 43 3.03 -13.24 -8.16
C MET A 43 3.16 -13.80 -9.59
N PRO A 44 2.51 -14.93 -9.91
CA PRO A 44 2.73 -15.66 -11.16
C PRO A 44 2.29 -14.91 -12.42
N VAL A 45 1.41 -13.90 -12.31
CA VAL A 45 0.92 -13.15 -13.48
C VAL A 45 0.74 -11.65 -13.17
N THR A 46 -0.24 -11.29 -12.34
CA THR A 46 -0.59 -9.87 -12.06
C THR A 46 -1.01 -9.60 -10.62
N HIS A 47 -1.16 -10.67 -9.82
CA HIS A 47 -1.67 -10.63 -8.46
C HIS A 47 -0.90 -11.61 -7.59
N PHE A 48 -0.77 -11.28 -6.30
CA PHE A 48 -0.27 -12.23 -5.32
C PHE A 48 -1.19 -13.44 -5.25
N ASP A 49 -0.60 -14.64 -5.22
CA ASP A 49 -1.34 -15.86 -4.95
C ASP A 49 -1.86 -15.88 -3.50
N LYS A 50 -2.71 -16.85 -3.14
CA LYS A 50 -3.21 -17.05 -1.77
C LYS A 50 -2.07 -17.07 -0.76
N ILE A 51 -0.97 -17.77 -1.06
CA ILE A 51 0.23 -17.84 -0.21
C ILE A 51 0.90 -16.47 -0.12
N GLY A 52 1.09 -15.78 -1.25
CA GLY A 52 1.65 -14.44 -1.28
C GLY A 52 0.87 -13.44 -0.43
N TRP A 53 -0.47 -13.49 -0.47
CA TRP A 53 -1.30 -12.62 0.40
C TRP A 53 -1.16 -12.94 1.88
N VAL A 54 -1.10 -14.22 2.25
CA VAL A 54 -0.89 -14.63 3.65
C VAL A 54 0.47 -14.14 4.14
N ASN A 55 1.51 -14.29 3.33
CA ASN A 55 2.85 -13.81 3.65
C ASN A 55 2.90 -12.29 3.78
N VAL A 56 2.31 -11.55 2.83
CA VAL A 56 2.27 -10.08 2.87
C VAL A 56 1.56 -9.59 4.14
N VAL A 57 0.39 -10.14 4.48
CA VAL A 57 -0.34 -9.77 5.70
C VAL A 57 0.49 -10.08 6.94
N LYS A 58 1.09 -11.28 7.00
CA LYS A 58 1.90 -11.73 8.14
C LYS A 58 3.13 -10.84 8.35
N VAL A 59 3.93 -10.67 7.31
CA VAL A 59 5.17 -9.87 7.36
C VAL A 59 4.86 -8.41 7.63
N PHE A 60 3.79 -7.87 7.04
CA PHE A 60 3.36 -6.50 7.31
C PHE A 60 2.98 -6.30 8.78
N LYS A 61 2.22 -7.24 9.36
CA LYS A 61 1.86 -7.21 10.78
C LYS A 61 3.09 -7.36 11.68
N GLU A 62 4.04 -8.21 11.32
CA GLU A 62 5.27 -8.42 12.08
C GLU A 62 6.16 -7.17 12.12
N ILE A 63 6.29 -6.47 10.99
CA ILE A 63 7.13 -5.25 10.89
C ILE A 63 6.44 -4.04 11.52
N THR A 64 5.14 -3.86 11.26
CA THR A 64 4.42 -2.62 11.62
C THR A 64 3.63 -2.73 12.93
N GLY A 65 3.42 -3.94 13.43
CA GLY A 65 2.51 -4.23 14.54
C GLY A 65 1.03 -3.97 14.22
N ARG A 66 0.68 -3.66 12.97
CA ARG A 66 -0.70 -3.35 12.56
C ARG A 66 -1.42 -4.59 12.06
N ASP A 67 -2.58 -4.86 12.62
CA ASP A 67 -3.46 -5.94 12.18
C ASP A 67 -4.36 -5.44 11.05
N TYR A 68 -3.82 -5.45 9.82
CA TYR A 68 -4.60 -5.12 8.63
C TYR A 68 -5.12 -6.36 7.93
N ASP A 69 -6.39 -6.32 7.54
CA ASP A 69 -6.98 -7.34 6.70
C ASP A 69 -6.42 -7.29 5.29
N LYS A 70 -6.40 -8.46 4.64
CA LYS A 70 -6.14 -8.58 3.20
C LYS A 70 -6.92 -7.57 2.36
N LYS A 71 -8.18 -7.29 2.70
CA LYS A 71 -9.01 -6.31 1.98
C LYS A 71 -8.46 -4.89 2.09
N GLN A 72 -7.94 -4.49 3.25
CA GLN A 72 -7.36 -3.17 3.47
C GLN A 72 -6.05 -3.02 2.68
N LEU A 73 -5.18 -4.04 2.72
CA LEU A 73 -3.94 -4.07 1.95
C LEU A 73 -4.22 -4.07 0.43
N LYS A 74 -5.20 -4.86 -0.02
CA LYS A 74 -5.63 -4.88 -1.43
C LYS A 74 -6.13 -3.52 -1.90
N ASN A 75 -7.05 -2.91 -1.15
CA ASN A 75 -7.56 -1.59 -1.49
C ASN A 75 -6.42 -0.57 -1.60
N LYS A 76 -5.45 -0.61 -0.68
CA LYS A 76 -4.29 0.28 -0.76
C LYS A 76 -3.43 0.02 -2.00
N CYS A 77 -3.21 -1.24 -2.36
CA CYS A 77 -2.52 -1.62 -3.60
C CYS A 77 -3.21 -1.06 -4.85
N ASP A 78 -4.55 -1.16 -4.92
CA ASP A 78 -5.32 -0.65 -6.05
C ASP A 78 -5.27 0.89 -6.14
N SER A 79 -5.31 1.59 -4.99
CA SER A 79 -5.07 3.04 -4.94
C SER A 79 -3.67 3.41 -5.44
N LEU A 80 -2.62 2.73 -4.98
CA LEU A 80 -1.24 2.99 -5.42
C LEU A 80 -1.05 2.78 -6.93
N LYS A 81 -1.69 1.76 -7.50
CA LYS A 81 -1.68 1.53 -8.96
C LYS A 81 -2.39 2.64 -9.72
N THR A 82 -3.49 3.15 -9.17
CA THR A 82 -4.25 4.24 -9.78
C THR A 82 -3.42 5.52 -9.78
N ASP A 83 -2.81 5.84 -8.64
CA ASP A 83 -1.90 6.97 -8.52
C ASP A 83 -0.76 6.82 -9.52
N TRP A 84 -0.06 5.67 -9.54
CA TRP A 84 1.04 5.43 -10.48
C TRP A 84 0.63 5.60 -11.95
N LYS A 85 -0.55 5.12 -12.35
CA LYS A 85 -1.10 5.34 -13.70
C LYS A 85 -1.34 6.82 -13.98
N LEU A 86 -1.86 7.57 -13.01
CA LEU A 86 -2.07 9.01 -13.13
C LEU A 86 -0.73 9.74 -13.29
N TRP A 87 0.24 9.46 -12.41
CA TRP A 87 1.60 10.01 -12.49
C TRP A 87 2.27 9.67 -13.82
N SER A 88 2.18 8.42 -14.26
CA SER A 88 2.71 7.98 -15.55
C SER A 88 2.05 8.71 -16.72
N SER A 89 0.72 8.83 -16.72
CA SER A 89 -0.02 9.57 -17.76
C SER A 89 0.37 11.04 -17.81
N LEU A 90 0.52 11.69 -16.65
CA LEU A 90 0.97 13.07 -16.57
C LEU A 90 2.40 13.23 -17.10
N LEU A 91 3.31 12.35 -16.70
CA LEU A 91 4.69 12.38 -17.16
C LEU A 91 4.78 12.21 -18.68
N HIS A 92 4.07 11.25 -19.27
CA HIS A 92 4.06 11.02 -20.72
C HIS A 92 3.31 12.10 -21.52
N LYS A 93 2.32 12.78 -20.92
CA LYS A 93 1.59 13.89 -21.58
C LYS A 93 2.37 15.21 -21.53
N GLU A 94 3.12 15.47 -20.47
CA GLU A 94 3.93 16.69 -20.33
C GLU A 94 5.25 16.60 -21.10
N THR A 95 5.82 15.40 -21.29
CA THR A 95 6.99 15.19 -22.18
C THR A 95 6.57 14.96 -23.63
N GLY A 96 5.56 15.69 -24.10
CA GLY A 96 5.25 15.83 -25.52
C GLY A 96 6.39 16.55 -26.24
N ILE A 97 7.52 15.85 -26.43
CA ILE A 97 8.48 16.12 -27.48
C ILE A 97 7.79 15.61 -28.75
N GLY A 98 6.99 16.49 -29.34
CA GLY A 98 6.40 16.40 -30.67
C GLY A 98 6.51 17.76 -31.32
#